data_AF-A0AB37KMT2-F1
#
_entry.id   AF-A0AB37KMT2-F1
#
_cell.length_a   1.000
_cell.length_b   1.000
_cell.length_c   1.000
_cell.angle_alpha   90.00
_cell.angle_beta   90.00
_cell.angle_gamma   90.00
#
_symmetry.space_group_name_H-M   'P 1'
#
loop_
_entity.id
_entity.type
_entity.pdbx_description
1 polymer ?
#
loop_
_entity_poly.entity_id
_entity_poly.type
_entity_poly.pdbx_seq_one_letter_code
_entity_poly.pdbx_strand_id
1 'polypeptide(L)'
;MNIEQNTWLMINLVVVIVFALLLFSGYKQGFLMKLISIVGFVVVGIFSWWISAPISRMLSLYPKSQLPIENDLISSFIYDNINRLFIFVVLFVILNIVILFLKPLIKAISDIPVVSTINKVAGLCLGAIQAVVLMFVATLVLRLPFISQGNTYVEGSLLKYSEPMMNTLMFYAKEPLQQISAVFDLINEKETLTKQEVENIHDWLVSQNLKEEQVNAIMASLNSER
;
A
#
# COMPACT_ATOMS: atom_id res chain seq x y z
N MET A 1 -5.18 25.79 -20.33
CA MET A 1 -5.01 24.47 -20.95
C MET A 1 -3.55 23.98 -21.04
N ASN A 2 -2.54 24.76 -20.61
CA ASN A 2 -1.11 24.37 -20.74
C ASN A 2 -0.45 23.81 -19.47
N ILE A 3 -0.99 24.09 -18.28
CA ILE A 3 -0.30 23.74 -17.02
C ILE A 3 -0.44 22.25 -16.70
N GLU A 4 -1.66 21.70 -16.76
CA GLU A 4 -1.89 20.27 -16.47
C GLU A 4 -1.19 19.34 -17.45
N GLN A 5 -1.23 19.67 -18.74
CA GLN A 5 -0.58 18.89 -19.79
C GLN A 5 0.95 18.89 -19.63
N ASN A 6 1.54 20.00 -19.19
CA ASN A 6 2.97 20.09 -18.89
C ASN A 6 3.33 19.28 -17.63
N THR A 7 2.47 19.25 -16.62
CA THR A 7 2.64 18.41 -15.42
C THR A 7 2.60 16.92 -15.77
N TRP A 8 1.71 16.48 -16.65
CA TRP A 8 1.65 15.08 -17.12
C TRP A 8 2.93 14.68 -17.86
N LEU A 9 3.44 15.58 -18.71
CA LEU A 9 4.71 15.37 -19.41
C LEU A 9 5.90 15.27 -18.44
N MET A 10 5.94 16.09 -17.39
CA MET A 10 6.98 15.99 -16.35
C MET A 10 6.91 14.65 -15.61
N ILE A 11 5.72 14.21 -15.21
CA ILE A 11 5.53 12.90 -14.56
C ILE A 11 5.97 11.77 -15.49
N ASN A 12 5.55 11.81 -16.76
CA ASN A 12 5.97 10.84 -17.76
C ASN A 12 7.49 10.79 -17.93
N LEU A 13 8.14 11.95 -18.00
CA LEU A 13 9.58 12.05 -18.13
C LEU A 13 10.29 11.45 -16.90
N VAL A 14 9.82 11.75 -15.69
CA VAL A 14 10.33 11.13 -14.45
C VAL A 14 10.15 9.61 -14.47
N VAL A 15 8.96 9.13 -14.84
CA VAL A 15 8.65 7.69 -14.92
C VAL A 15 9.55 7.00 -15.93
N VAL A 16 9.72 7.57 -17.13
CA VAL A 16 10.59 7.01 -18.18
C VAL A 16 12.05 6.99 -17.73
N ILE A 17 12.53 8.06 -17.09
CA ILE A 17 13.91 8.11 -16.56
C ILE A 17 14.09 7.02 -15.50
N VAL A 18 13.17 6.91 -14.53
CA VAL A 18 13.25 5.89 -13.48
C VAL A 18 13.19 4.48 -14.08
N PHE A 19 12.29 4.25 -15.03
CA PHE A 19 12.15 2.96 -15.72
C PHE A 19 13.42 2.61 -16.48
N ALA A 20 13.96 3.54 -17.25
CA ALA A 20 15.22 3.38 -17.98
C ALA A 20 16.40 3.16 -17.03
N LEU A 21 16.47 3.89 -15.91
CA LEU A 21 17.50 3.69 -14.88
C LEU A 21 17.40 2.31 -14.24
N LEU A 22 16.19 1.78 -14.00
CA LEU A 22 16.00 0.45 -13.40
C LEU A 22 16.33 -0.68 -14.38
N LEU A 23 15.98 -0.52 -15.66
CA LEU A 23 16.38 -1.43 -16.73
C LEU A 23 17.90 -1.41 -16.94
N PHE A 24 18.49 -0.22 -17.08
CA PHE A 24 19.93 -0.05 -17.27
C PHE A 24 20.71 -0.53 -16.04
N SER A 25 20.19 -0.27 -14.84
CA SER A 25 20.71 -0.82 -13.59
C SER A 25 20.65 -2.34 -13.59
N GLY A 26 19.55 -2.95 -14.04
CA GLY A 26 19.43 -4.42 -14.15
C GLY A 26 20.46 -5.01 -15.11
N TYR A 27 20.64 -4.38 -16.27
CA TYR A 27 21.61 -4.80 -17.28
C TYR A 27 23.06 -4.64 -16.80
N LYS A 28 23.41 -3.52 -16.15
CA LYS A 28 24.79 -3.21 -15.73
C LYS A 28 25.19 -3.94 -14.45
N GLN A 29 24.28 -4.08 -13.49
CA GLN A 29 24.58 -4.73 -12.20
C GLN A 29 24.52 -6.27 -12.28
N GLY A 30 23.81 -6.82 -13.29
CA GLY A 30 23.57 -8.25 -13.44
C GLY A 30 22.48 -8.77 -12.49
N PHE A 31 22.10 -10.04 -12.68
CA PHE A 31 21.06 -10.75 -11.93
C PHE A 31 21.32 -10.75 -10.41
N LEU A 32 22.55 -11.09 -9.99
CA LEU A 32 22.85 -11.30 -8.57
C LEU A 32 22.72 -10.01 -7.75
N MET A 33 23.31 -8.90 -8.22
CA MET A 33 23.18 -7.61 -7.55
C MET A 33 21.75 -7.07 -7.62
N LYS A 34 21.01 -7.38 -8.68
CA LYS A 34 19.60 -7.02 -8.79
C LYS A 34 18.73 -7.79 -7.79
N LEU A 35 19.02 -9.07 -7.58
CA LEU A 35 18.39 -9.91 -6.56
C LEU A 35 18.63 -9.32 -5.16
N ILE A 36 19.87 -8.91 -4.86
CA ILE A 36 20.19 -8.18 -3.61
C ILE A 36 19.35 -6.91 -3.48
N SER A 37 19.14 -6.14 -4.56
CA SER A 37 18.27 -4.96 -4.50
C SER A 37 16.80 -5.30 -4.24
N ILE A 38 16.30 -6.43 -4.76
CA ILE A 38 14.93 -6.89 -4.50
C ILE A 38 14.80 -7.32 -3.05
N VAL A 39 15.76 -8.08 -2.53
CA VAL A 39 15.81 -8.46 -1.11
C VAL A 39 15.88 -7.21 -0.23
N GLY A 40 16.71 -6.23 -0.57
CA GLY A 40 16.78 -4.95 0.15
C GLY A 40 15.44 -4.22 0.16
N PHE A 41 14.71 -4.21 -0.96
CA PHE A 41 13.36 -3.64 -1.03
C PHE A 41 12.37 -4.36 -0.10
N VAL A 42 12.43 -5.70 -0.04
CA VAL A 42 11.61 -6.50 0.89
C VAL A 42 11.98 -6.21 2.34
N VAL A 43 13.28 -6.14 2.66
CA VAL A 43 13.78 -5.79 3.99
C VAL A 43 13.24 -4.42 4.42
N VAL A 44 13.28 -3.43 3.53
CA VAL A 44 12.68 -2.10 3.79
C VAL A 44 11.18 -2.20 4.05
N GLY A 45 10.47 -3.07 3.34
CA GLY A 45 9.06 -3.35 3.59
C GLY A 45 8.82 -3.83 5.01
N ILE A 46 9.61 -4.81 5.46
CA ILE A 46 9.51 -5.36 6.81
C ILE A 46 9.82 -4.27 7.86
N PHE A 47 10.89 -3.50 7.68
CA PHE A 47 11.23 -2.39 8.58
C PHE A 47 10.12 -1.33 8.62
N SER A 48 9.56 -0.98 7.47
CA SER A 48 8.49 0.01 7.37
C SER A 48 7.22 -0.46 8.08
N TRP A 49 6.90 -1.75 7.99
CA TRP A 49 5.75 -2.33 8.70
C TRP A 49 5.94 -2.35 10.22
N TRP A 50 7.18 -2.54 10.67
CA TRP A 50 7.49 -2.54 12.10
C TRP A 50 7.44 -1.13 12.67
N ILE A 51 8.00 -0.14 11.95
CA ILE A 51 8.00 1.27 12.33
C ILE A 51 6.60 1.90 12.18
N SER A 52 5.76 1.40 11.26
CA SER A 52 4.40 1.93 11.10
C SER A 52 3.53 1.71 12.32
N ALA A 53 3.74 0.60 13.06
CA ALA A 53 2.97 0.30 14.27
C ALA A 53 3.06 1.41 15.34
N PRO A 54 4.26 1.82 15.82
CA PRO A 54 4.37 2.91 16.80
C PRO A 54 3.98 4.27 16.20
N ILE A 55 4.36 4.57 14.95
CA ILE A 55 4.08 5.88 14.34
C ILE A 55 2.57 6.08 14.12
N SER A 56 1.82 5.01 13.80
CA SER A 56 0.37 5.08 13.61
C SER A 56 -0.44 5.46 14.84
N ARG A 57 0.14 5.30 16.04
CA ARG A 57 -0.49 5.74 17.28
C ARG A 57 -0.27 7.23 17.55
N MET A 58 0.75 7.82 16.94
CA MET A 58 1.13 9.24 17.15
C MET A 58 0.62 10.15 16.04
N LEU A 59 0.44 9.60 14.83
CA LEU A 59 0.06 10.36 13.65
C LEU A 59 -1.21 9.77 13.03
N SER A 60 -2.23 10.61 12.89
CA SER A 60 -3.48 10.31 12.20
C SER A 60 -3.39 10.88 10.79
N LEU A 61 -2.90 10.09 9.84
CA LEU A 61 -2.80 10.48 8.44
C LEU A 61 -4.15 10.34 7.75
N TYR A 62 -4.86 9.23 7.93
CA TYR A 62 -6.11 9.01 7.22
C TYR A 62 -7.24 9.92 7.76
N PRO A 63 -8.06 10.57 6.91
CA PRO A 63 -9.17 11.39 7.39
C PRO A 63 -10.29 10.50 7.97
N LYS A 64 -10.64 10.66 9.25
CA LYS A 64 -11.74 9.93 9.89
C LYS A 64 -13.10 10.16 9.20
N SER A 65 -13.32 11.36 8.68
CA SER A 65 -14.58 11.79 8.05
C SER A 65 -14.90 11.14 6.71
N GLN A 66 -13.97 10.34 6.14
CA GLN A 66 -14.17 9.61 4.88
C GLN A 66 -14.53 8.14 5.10
N LEU A 67 -14.60 7.70 6.37
CA LEU A 67 -15.15 6.39 6.69
C LEU A 67 -16.67 6.49 6.71
N PRO A 68 -17.40 5.74 5.86
CA PRO A 68 -18.85 5.63 5.92
C PRO A 68 -19.26 4.73 7.10
N ILE A 69 -18.84 5.10 8.32
CA ILE A 69 -19.03 4.32 9.53
C ILE A 69 -19.43 5.28 10.65
N GLU A 70 -20.70 5.22 11.06
CA GLU A 70 -21.24 6.06 12.14
C GLU A 70 -21.02 5.46 13.54
N ASN A 71 -20.77 4.14 13.64
CA ASN A 71 -20.49 3.48 14.91
C ASN A 71 -19.06 3.78 15.41
N ASP A 72 -18.94 4.39 16.60
CA ASP A 72 -17.70 4.96 17.14
C ASP A 72 -16.62 3.90 17.47
N LEU A 73 -17.00 2.63 17.71
CA LEU A 73 -16.07 1.57 18.12
C LEU A 73 -15.53 0.76 16.95
N ILE A 74 -16.41 0.41 16.01
CA ILE A 74 -15.99 -0.29 14.79
C ILE A 74 -15.22 0.67 13.88
N SER A 75 -15.64 1.95 13.81
CA SER A 75 -14.88 2.99 13.10
C SER A 75 -13.48 3.11 13.67
N SER A 76 -13.29 3.09 14.99
CA SER A 76 -11.97 3.18 15.63
C SER A 76 -11.04 2.01 15.26
N PHE A 77 -11.53 0.77 15.33
CA PHE A 77 -10.71 -0.41 14.98
C PHE A 77 -10.33 -0.43 13.49
N ILE A 78 -11.28 -0.13 12.60
CA ILE A 78 -11.01 -0.09 11.16
C ILE A 78 -10.10 1.09 10.83
N TYR A 79 -10.36 2.25 11.43
CA TYR A 79 -9.54 3.44 11.27
C TYR A 79 -8.08 3.20 11.66
N ASP A 80 -7.83 2.55 12.80
CA ASP A 80 -6.46 2.29 13.26
C ASP A 80 -5.70 1.39 12.29
N ASN A 81 -6.34 0.35 11.76
CA ASN A 81 -5.73 -0.54 10.78
C ASN A 81 -5.48 0.16 9.43
N ILE A 82 -6.44 0.94 8.95
CA ILE A 82 -6.30 1.73 7.72
C ILE A 82 -5.20 2.78 7.91
N ASN A 83 -5.23 3.57 8.98
CA ASN A 83 -4.24 4.59 9.28
C ASN A 83 -2.83 4.00 9.39
N ARG A 84 -2.67 2.83 10.02
CA ARG A 84 -1.40 2.11 10.07
C ARG A 84 -0.94 1.67 8.68
N LEU A 85 -1.84 1.18 7.82
CA LEU A 85 -1.51 0.81 6.45
C LEU A 85 -1.07 2.03 5.64
N PHE A 86 -1.74 3.18 5.81
CA PHE A 86 -1.34 4.45 5.21
C PHE A 86 0.07 4.87 5.65
N ILE A 87 0.34 4.84 6.95
CA ILE A 87 1.66 5.20 7.50
C ILE A 87 2.73 4.23 7.04
N PHE A 88 2.41 2.95 6.93
CA PHE A 88 3.30 1.96 6.33
C PHE A 88 3.69 2.35 4.90
N VAL A 89 2.72 2.69 4.03
CA VAL A 89 3.00 3.09 2.65
C VAL A 89 3.88 4.34 2.60
N VAL A 90 3.58 5.35 3.42
CA VAL A 90 4.37 6.59 3.48
C VAL A 90 5.80 6.32 3.95
N LEU A 91 5.98 5.60 5.06
CA LEU A 91 7.30 5.20 5.56
C LEU A 91 8.07 4.40 4.54
N PHE A 92 7.41 3.45 3.90
CA PHE A 92 8.01 2.60 2.89
C PHE A 92 8.61 3.42 1.75
N VAL A 93 7.88 4.42 1.26
CA VAL A 93 8.34 5.31 0.20
C VAL A 93 9.52 6.15 0.68
N ILE A 94 9.43 6.75 1.87
CA ILE A 94 10.49 7.58 2.44
C ILE A 94 11.78 6.78 2.62
N LEU A 95 11.71 5.59 3.23
CA LEU A 95 12.88 4.72 3.43
C LEU A 95 13.49 4.27 2.10
N ASN A 96 12.65 3.97 1.10
CA ASN A 96 13.13 3.63 -0.24
C ASN A 96 13.86 4.79 -0.91
N ILE A 97 13.36 6.01 -0.76
CA ILE A 97 14.02 7.24 -1.24
C ILE A 97 15.37 7.40 -0.53
N VAL A 98 15.42 7.25 0.80
CA VAL A 98 16.66 7.32 1.57
C VAL A 98 17.69 6.31 1.05
N ILE A 99 17.31 5.05 0.85
CA ILE A 99 18.21 4.02 0.31
C ILE A 99 18.66 4.35 -1.11
N LEU A 100 17.79 4.95 -1.94
CA LEU A 100 18.18 5.42 -3.26
C LEU A 100 19.30 6.46 -3.20
N PHE A 101 19.26 7.38 -2.22
CA PHE A 101 20.34 8.35 -1.98
C PHE A 101 21.60 7.72 -1.38
N LEU A 102 21.49 6.62 -0.63
CA LEU A 102 22.65 5.89 -0.07
C LEU A 102 23.33 4.97 -1.10
N LYS A 103 22.61 4.50 -2.14
CA LYS A 103 23.17 3.64 -3.20
C LYS A 103 24.44 4.17 -3.88
N PRO A 104 24.57 5.46 -4.25
CA PRO A 104 25.82 5.98 -4.81
C PRO A 104 27.00 5.90 -3.82
N LEU A 105 26.75 6.06 -2.51
CA LEU A 105 27.78 5.91 -1.47
C LEU A 105 28.24 4.45 -1.35
N ILE A 106 27.32 3.50 -1.45
CA ILE A 106 27.62 2.05 -1.36
C ILE A 106 28.36 1.55 -2.61
N LYS A 107 27.99 2.06 -3.79
CA LYS A 107 28.64 1.67 -5.06
C LYS A 107 30.08 2.11 -5.18
N ALA A 108 30.51 3.13 -4.46
CA ALA A 108 31.91 3.56 -4.43
C ALA A 108 32.86 2.48 -3.87
N ILE A 109 32.32 1.40 -3.28
CA ILE A 109 33.08 0.36 -2.56
C ILE A 109 33.06 -0.99 -3.30
N SER A 110 32.35 -1.14 -4.42
CA SER A 110 32.11 -2.47 -5.02
C SER A 110 32.37 -2.52 -6.52
N ASP A 111 33.64 -2.71 -6.89
CA ASP A 111 34.02 -3.20 -8.23
C ASP A 111 33.90 -4.73 -8.27
N ILE A 112 32.68 -5.22 -8.50
CA ILE A 112 32.45 -6.64 -8.77
C ILE A 112 32.37 -6.81 -10.31
N PRO A 113 33.35 -7.46 -10.95
CA PRO A 113 33.33 -7.70 -12.39
C PRO A 113 32.29 -8.78 -12.71
N VAL A 114 31.07 -8.37 -13.03
CA VAL A 114 29.99 -9.30 -13.39
C VAL A 114 30.06 -9.62 -14.88
N VAL A 115 30.71 -10.73 -15.22
CA VAL A 115 30.88 -11.22 -16.60
C VAL A 115 29.97 -12.43 -16.87
N SER A 116 28.93 -12.21 -17.68
CA SER A 116 28.22 -13.20 -18.51
C SER A 116 26.99 -12.52 -19.13
N THR A 117 26.80 -12.60 -20.45
CA THR A 117 25.64 -12.00 -21.14
C THR A 117 24.30 -12.50 -20.59
N ILE A 118 24.24 -13.76 -20.17
CA ILE A 118 23.05 -14.37 -19.54
C ILE A 118 22.73 -13.66 -18.22
N ASN A 119 23.76 -13.34 -17.42
CA ASN A 119 23.61 -12.63 -16.15
C ASN A 119 23.08 -11.20 -16.36
N LYS A 120 23.48 -10.54 -17.46
CA LYS A 120 22.97 -9.21 -17.85
C LYS A 120 21.53 -9.25 -18.33
N VAL A 121 21.16 -10.25 -19.15
CA VAL A 121 19.78 -10.42 -19.64
C VAL A 121 18.82 -10.77 -18.50
N ALA A 122 19.20 -11.70 -17.62
CA ALA A 122 18.42 -12.02 -16.44
C ALA A 122 18.29 -10.82 -15.48
N GLY A 123 19.37 -10.05 -15.31
CA GLY A 123 19.35 -8.79 -14.56
C GLY A 123 18.42 -7.73 -15.18
N LEU A 124 18.36 -7.64 -16.51
CA LEU A 124 17.44 -6.77 -17.24
C LEU A 124 15.97 -7.18 -17.00
N CYS A 125 15.66 -8.47 -17.11
CA CYS A 125 14.31 -8.98 -16.82
C CYS A 125 13.87 -8.67 -15.38
N LEU A 126 14.75 -8.93 -14.40
CA LEU A 126 14.49 -8.53 -13.01
C LEU A 126 14.36 -7.00 -12.85
N GLY A 127 15.12 -6.24 -13.65
CA GLY A 127 14.98 -4.78 -13.83
C GLY A 127 13.59 -4.35 -14.20
N ALA A 128 13.03 -4.97 -15.24
CA ALA A 128 11.69 -4.69 -15.73
C ALA A 128 10.64 -5.01 -14.66
N ILE A 129 10.73 -6.18 -14.03
CA ILE A 129 9.79 -6.59 -12.96
C ILE A 129 9.83 -5.58 -11.81
N GLN A 130 11.03 -5.21 -11.34
CA GLN A 130 11.15 -4.21 -10.27
C GLN A 130 10.57 -2.86 -10.68
N ALA A 131 10.72 -2.45 -11.94
CA ALA A 131 10.18 -1.19 -12.44
C ALA A 131 8.64 -1.20 -12.50
N VAL A 132 8.02 -2.32 -12.89
CA VAL A 132 6.56 -2.48 -12.85
C VAL A 132 6.03 -2.39 -11.42
N VAL A 133 6.68 -3.09 -10.47
CA VAL A 133 6.32 -3.01 -9.04
C VAL A 133 6.45 -1.57 -8.53
N LEU A 134 7.52 -0.87 -8.90
CA LEU A 134 7.71 0.52 -8.47
C LEU A 134 6.65 1.46 -9.06
N MET A 135 6.27 1.30 -10.33
CA MET A 135 5.19 2.07 -10.94
C MET A 135 3.87 1.85 -10.21
N PHE A 136 3.57 0.61 -9.80
CA PHE A 136 2.38 0.32 -9.01
C PHE A 136 2.40 1.00 -7.63
N VAL A 137 3.54 0.95 -6.94
CA VAL A 137 3.71 1.67 -5.67
C VAL A 137 3.55 3.18 -5.88
N ALA A 138 4.12 3.73 -6.95
CA ALA A 138 3.93 5.14 -7.30
C ALA A 138 2.45 5.49 -7.52
N THR A 139 1.70 4.66 -8.24
CA THR A 139 0.26 4.84 -8.41
C THR A 139 -0.50 4.80 -7.08
N LEU A 140 -0.19 3.86 -6.18
CA LEU A 140 -0.78 3.81 -4.84
C LEU A 140 -0.53 5.13 -4.09
N VAL A 141 0.69 5.64 -4.16
CA VAL A 141 1.09 6.89 -3.49
C VAL A 141 0.39 8.09 -4.08
N LEU A 142 0.30 8.19 -5.42
CA LEU A 142 -0.37 9.30 -6.08
C LEU A 142 -1.87 9.33 -5.76
N ARG A 143 -2.51 8.17 -5.58
CA ARG A 143 -3.94 8.08 -5.26
C ARG A 143 -4.27 8.25 -3.78
N LEU A 144 -3.29 8.52 -2.92
CA LEU A 144 -3.54 8.81 -1.51
C LEU A 144 -4.35 10.11 -1.38
N PRO A 145 -5.22 10.23 -0.36
CA PRO A 145 -6.15 11.37 -0.21
C PRO A 145 -5.44 12.71 0.05
N PHE A 146 -4.13 12.70 0.35
CA PHE A 146 -3.30 13.91 0.49
C PHE A 146 -3.00 14.59 -0.84
N ILE A 147 -3.17 13.89 -1.97
CA ILE A 147 -2.85 14.39 -3.30
C ILE A 147 -4.17 14.62 -4.04
N SER A 148 -4.65 15.86 -3.97
CA SER A 148 -5.95 16.28 -4.50
C SER A 148 -6.16 15.96 -5.99
N GLN A 149 -5.10 15.99 -6.81
CA GLN A 149 -5.15 15.71 -8.26
C GLN A 149 -4.50 14.37 -8.64
N GLY A 150 -4.32 13.48 -7.67
CA GLY A 150 -3.61 12.22 -7.83
C GLY A 150 -4.14 11.32 -8.95
N ASN A 151 -5.47 11.18 -9.04
CA ASN A 151 -6.13 10.37 -10.06
C ASN A 151 -5.87 10.91 -11.47
N THR A 152 -6.02 12.23 -11.65
CA THR A 152 -5.77 12.92 -12.94
C THR A 152 -4.33 12.72 -13.40
N TYR A 153 -3.37 12.75 -12.47
CA TYR A 153 -1.96 12.49 -12.78
C TYR A 153 -1.69 11.04 -13.18
N VAL A 154 -2.34 10.07 -12.55
CA VAL A 154 -2.21 8.65 -12.93
C VAL A 154 -2.81 8.41 -14.31
N GLU A 155 -4.02 8.92 -14.55
CA GLU A 155 -4.75 8.72 -15.82
C GLU A 155 -4.09 9.42 -17.01
N GLY A 156 -3.51 10.61 -16.79
CA GLY A 156 -2.80 11.39 -17.80
C GLY A 156 -1.35 10.96 -18.04
N SER A 157 -0.83 10.02 -17.25
CA SER A 157 0.56 9.57 -17.32
C SER A 157 0.71 8.08 -17.66
N LEU A 158 1.95 7.65 -17.87
CA LEU A 158 2.32 6.24 -18.07
C LEU A 158 1.99 5.37 -16.85
N LEU A 159 1.68 5.96 -15.69
CA LEU A 159 1.23 5.21 -14.51
C LEU A 159 -0.12 4.53 -14.73
N LYS A 160 -0.94 4.99 -15.69
CA LYS A 160 -2.19 4.33 -16.09
C LYS A 160 -2.01 2.85 -16.43
N TYR A 161 -0.85 2.42 -16.92
CA TYR A 161 -0.60 1.00 -17.24
C TYR A 161 -0.56 0.10 -16.00
N SER A 162 -0.49 0.67 -14.79
CA SER A 162 -0.62 -0.08 -13.53
C SER A 162 -2.08 -0.26 -13.07
N GLU A 163 -3.05 0.37 -13.75
CA GLU A 163 -4.47 0.24 -13.41
C GLU A 163 -5.01 -1.18 -13.42
N PRO A 164 -4.68 -2.06 -14.39
CA PRO A 164 -5.17 -3.44 -14.35
C PRO A 164 -4.77 -4.15 -13.05
N MET A 165 -3.54 -3.92 -12.57
CA MET A 165 -3.08 -4.51 -11.31
C MET A 165 -3.79 -3.89 -10.10
N MET A 166 -4.07 -2.59 -10.13
CA MET A 166 -4.89 -1.90 -9.12
C MET A 166 -6.30 -2.46 -9.08
N ASN A 167 -6.93 -2.67 -10.23
CA ASN A 167 -8.28 -3.20 -10.34
C ASN A 167 -8.36 -4.63 -9.82
N THR A 168 -7.35 -5.45 -10.08
CA THR A 168 -7.22 -6.79 -9.49
C THR A 168 -7.11 -6.72 -7.98
N LEU A 169 -6.26 -5.83 -7.44
CA LEU A 169 -6.14 -5.65 -5.98
C LEU A 169 -7.47 -5.17 -5.36
N MET A 170 -8.15 -4.24 -6.02
CA MET A 170 -9.47 -3.76 -5.60
C MET A 170 -10.54 -4.86 -5.69
N PHE A 171 -10.49 -5.73 -6.69
CA PHE A 171 -11.39 -6.87 -6.79
C PHE A 171 -11.24 -7.82 -5.60
N TYR A 172 -10.01 -8.16 -5.21
CA TYR A 172 -9.76 -8.95 -4.00
C TYR A 172 -10.09 -8.21 -2.71
N ALA A 173 -9.97 -6.88 -2.69
CA ALA A 173 -10.36 -6.06 -1.55
C ALA A 173 -11.89 -5.90 -1.42
N LYS A 174 -12.65 -6.01 -2.52
CA LYS A 174 -14.11 -5.79 -2.51
C LYS A 174 -14.85 -6.76 -1.59
N GLU A 175 -14.54 -8.05 -1.64
CA GLU A 175 -15.23 -9.04 -0.80
C GLU A 175 -15.12 -8.76 0.71
N PRO A 176 -13.91 -8.58 1.30
CA PRO A 176 -13.80 -8.25 2.71
C PRO A 176 -14.40 -6.87 3.03
N LEU A 177 -14.28 -5.89 2.12
CA LEU A 177 -14.89 -4.57 2.31
C LEU A 177 -16.43 -4.62 2.29
N GLN A 178 -17.03 -5.48 1.47
CA GLN A 178 -18.49 -5.66 1.40
C GLN A 178 -19.04 -6.38 2.63
N GLN A 179 -18.32 -7.35 3.18
CA GLN A 179 -18.72 -7.97 4.45
C GLN A 179 -18.72 -6.95 5.58
N ILE A 180 -17.69 -6.10 5.60
CA ILE A 180 -17.59 -4.98 6.53
C ILE A 180 -18.76 -3.99 6.33
N SER A 181 -19.12 -3.64 5.09
CA SER A 181 -20.26 -2.75 4.83
C SER A 181 -21.61 -3.36 5.20
N ALA A 182 -21.82 -4.66 4.96
CA ALA A 182 -23.04 -5.33 5.37
C ALA A 182 -23.22 -5.35 6.89
N VAL A 183 -22.12 -5.49 7.65
CA VAL A 183 -22.16 -5.33 9.12
C VAL A 183 -22.55 -3.90 9.49
N PHE A 184 -22.10 -2.89 8.75
CA PHE A 184 -22.51 -1.50 8.96
C PHE A 184 -23.97 -1.24 8.65
N ASP A 185 -24.47 -1.73 7.52
CA ASP A 185 -25.87 -1.59 7.12
C ASP A 185 -26.79 -2.23 8.19
N LEU A 186 -26.40 -3.39 8.73
CA LEU A 186 -27.15 -4.06 9.80
C LEU A 186 -27.16 -3.27 11.12
N ILE A 187 -26.08 -2.56 11.44
CA ILE A 187 -25.96 -1.75 12.67
C ILE A 187 -26.69 -0.42 12.53
N ASN A 188 -26.63 0.21 11.35
CA ASN A 188 -27.28 1.50 11.10
C ASN A 188 -28.79 1.38 10.81
N GLU A 189 -29.25 0.27 10.23
CA GLU A 189 -30.66 0.10 9.83
C GLU A 189 -31.56 -0.49 10.93
N LYS A 190 -30.98 -1.06 12.00
CA LYS A 190 -31.75 -1.69 13.09
C LYS A 190 -31.34 -1.16 14.45
N GLU A 191 -32.26 -0.41 15.08
CA GLU A 191 -32.18 0.01 16.49
C GLU A 191 -32.06 -1.17 17.47
N THR A 192 -32.38 -2.40 17.04
CA THR A 192 -32.09 -3.64 17.79
C THR A 192 -31.75 -4.82 16.87
N LEU A 193 -30.50 -5.30 16.95
CA LEU A 193 -30.07 -6.57 16.33
C LEU A 193 -30.79 -7.76 16.99
N THR A 194 -31.19 -8.75 16.18
CA THR A 194 -31.79 -9.99 16.69
C THR A 194 -30.73 -10.90 17.30
N LYS A 195 -31.12 -11.79 18.23
CA LYS A 195 -30.18 -12.71 18.89
C LYS A 195 -29.39 -13.57 17.91
N GLN A 196 -30.01 -13.96 16.80
CA GLN A 196 -29.37 -14.75 15.75
C GLN A 196 -28.30 -13.95 14.98
N GLU A 197 -28.55 -12.66 14.74
CA GLU A 197 -27.59 -11.78 14.05
C GLU A 197 -26.38 -11.49 14.94
N VAL A 198 -26.61 -11.30 16.24
CA VAL A 198 -25.54 -11.14 17.25
C VAL A 198 -24.67 -12.40 17.30
N GLU A 199 -25.27 -13.59 17.26
CA GLU A 199 -24.54 -14.87 17.23
C GLU A 199 -23.73 -15.06 15.94
N ASN A 200 -24.31 -14.71 14.79
CA ASN A 200 -23.58 -14.76 13.50
C ASN A 200 -22.38 -13.79 13.48
N ILE A 201 -22.51 -12.61 14.10
CA ILE A 201 -21.41 -11.63 14.23
C ILE A 201 -20.32 -12.17 15.16
N HIS A 202 -20.70 -12.77 16.28
CA HIS A 202 -19.76 -13.42 17.20
C HIS A 202 -18.92 -14.49 16.48
N ASP A 203 -19.57 -15.40 15.75
CA ASP A 203 -18.89 -16.49 15.06
C ASP A 203 -17.98 -15.97 13.92
N TRP A 204 -18.41 -14.93 13.23
CA TRP A 204 -17.56 -14.26 12.24
C TRP A 204 -16.33 -13.61 12.90
N LEU A 205 -16.47 -12.93 14.04
CA LEU A 205 -15.35 -12.31 14.77
C LEU A 205 -14.32 -13.35 15.26
N VAL A 206 -14.80 -14.48 15.78
CA VAL A 206 -13.93 -15.60 16.19
C VAL A 206 -13.21 -16.21 14.97
N SER A 207 -13.87 -16.30 13.82
CA SER A 207 -13.27 -16.82 12.57
C SER A 207 -12.11 -15.97 12.05
N GLN A 208 -12.04 -14.69 12.40
CA GLN A 208 -10.96 -13.77 12.00
C GLN A 208 -9.72 -13.87 12.91
N ASN A 209 -9.65 -14.88 13.78
CA ASN A 209 -8.53 -15.13 14.70
C ASN A 209 -8.31 -13.96 15.69
N LEU A 210 -9.39 -13.23 16.01
CA LEU A 210 -9.39 -12.18 17.02
C LEU A 210 -9.28 -12.79 18.42
N LYS A 211 -8.65 -12.05 19.34
CA LYS A 211 -8.60 -12.47 20.75
C LYS A 211 -10.00 -12.37 21.36
N GLU A 212 -10.39 -13.35 22.15
CA GLU A 212 -11.64 -13.38 22.93
C GLU A 212 -11.94 -12.05 23.65
N GLU A 213 -10.93 -11.40 24.21
CA GLU A 213 -11.08 -10.10 24.87
C GLU A 213 -11.56 -8.98 23.92
N GLN A 214 -11.12 -9.00 22.66
CA GLN A 214 -11.55 -8.06 21.62
C GLN A 214 -12.94 -8.40 21.10
N VAL A 215 -13.22 -9.70 20.92
CA VAL A 215 -14.56 -10.18 20.52
C VAL A 215 -15.58 -9.74 21.58
N ASN A 216 -15.32 -10.01 22.85
CA ASN A 216 -16.21 -9.65 23.95
C ASN A 216 -16.38 -8.12 24.10
N ALA A 217 -15.33 -7.33 23.86
CA ALA A 217 -15.44 -5.86 23.85
C ALA A 217 -16.36 -5.34 22.73
N ILE A 218 -16.26 -5.91 21.53
CA ILE A 218 -17.12 -5.58 20.38
C ILE A 218 -18.57 -6.05 20.61
N MET A 219 -18.75 -7.24 21.21
CA MET A 219 -20.08 -7.76 21.54
C MET A 219 -20.76 -6.98 22.67
N ALA A 220 -19.98 -6.44 23.60
CA ALA A 220 -20.48 -5.57 24.66
C ALA A 220 -21.00 -4.24 24.10
N SER A 221 -20.34 -3.67 23.10
CA SER A 221 -20.79 -2.41 22.48
C SER A 221 -22.05 -2.55 21.66
N LEU A 222 -22.26 -3.71 21.02
CA LEU A 222 -23.50 -4.02 20.31
C LEU A 222 -24.71 -4.16 21.25
N ASN A 223 -24.47 -4.44 22.55
CA ASN A 223 -25.51 -4.53 23.57
C ASN A 223 -25.67 -3.24 24.41
N SER A 224 -24.70 -2.32 24.40
CA SER A 224 -24.74 -1.09 25.21
C SER A 224 -25.56 0.04 24.59
N GLU A 225 -25.98 -0.09 23.32
CA GLU A 225 -26.90 0.83 22.64
C GLU A 225 -28.38 0.44 22.80
N ARG A 226 -28.70 -0.49 23.71
CA ARG A 226 -30.09 -0.83 24.11
C ARG A 226 -30.64 0.06 25.22
#